data_AF-A0A3M8FTC4-F1
#
_entry.id   AF-A0A3M8FTC4-F1
#
_cell.length_a   1.000
_cell.length_b   1.000
_cell.length_c   1.000
_cell.angle_alpha   90.00
_cell.angle_beta   90.00
_cell.angle_gamma   90.00
#
_symmetry.space_group_name_H-M   'P 1'
#
loop_
_entity.id
_entity.type
_entity.pdbx_description
1 polymer ?
#
loop_
_entity_poly.entity_id
_entity_poly.type
_entity_poly.pdbx_seq_one_letter_code
_entity_poly.pdbx_strand_id
1 'polypeptide(L)'
;MNEQQQYQVGQKVRVTQQIPRLSGSQIATVEGTIVSFGQGKTGSWFAHSKDHKLWLERLEIEKADGEIVTLNLDQYSRVEPIED
;
A
#
# COMPACT_ATOMS: atom_id res chain seq x y z
N MET A 1 7.85 17.23 -5.40
CA MET A 1 6.62 17.26 -6.22
C MET A 1 6.23 15.81 -6.41
N ASN A 2 5.18 15.36 -5.74
CA ASN A 2 4.75 13.96 -5.84
C ASN A 2 4.17 13.77 -7.24
N GLU A 3 4.81 12.94 -8.05
CA GLU A 3 4.18 12.36 -9.23
C GLU A 3 2.89 11.69 -8.75
N GLN A 4 1.75 12.09 -9.32
CA GLN A 4 0.47 11.46 -9.00
C GLN A 4 0.57 10.01 -9.47
N GLN A 5 0.79 9.10 -8.52
CA GLN A 5 0.82 7.67 -8.77
C GLN A 5 -0.56 7.28 -9.32
N GLN A 6 -0.62 7.00 -10.63
CA GLN A 6 -1.86 6.60 -11.29
C GLN A 6 -2.05 5.10 -11.14
N TYR A 7 -2.96 4.69 -10.25
CA TYR A 7 -3.39 3.31 -10.13
C TYR A 7 -4.42 2.97 -11.20
N GLN A 8 -4.32 1.78 -11.77
CA GLN A 8 -5.30 1.24 -12.68
C GLN A 8 -5.73 -0.15 -12.21
N VAL A 9 -7.04 -0.37 -12.07
CA VAL A 9 -7.57 -1.71 -11.79
C VAL A 9 -7.21 -2.63 -12.96
N GLY A 10 -6.76 -3.84 -12.66
CA GLY A 10 -6.23 -4.81 -13.63
C GLY A 10 -4.73 -4.69 -13.90
N GLN A 11 -4.05 -3.66 -13.37
CA GLN A 11 -2.61 -3.51 -13.54
C GLN A 11 -1.84 -4.44 -12.61
N LYS A 12 -0.85 -5.17 -13.14
CA LYS A 12 0.12 -5.91 -12.33
C LYS A 12 1.16 -4.97 -11.73
N VAL A 13 1.41 -5.13 -10.44
CA VAL A 13 2.34 -4.27 -9.69
C VAL A 13 3.18 -5.08 -8.70
N ARG A 14 4.35 -4.54 -8.38
CA ARG A 14 5.12 -4.86 -7.18
C ARG A 14 4.97 -3.71 -6.20
N VAL A 15 4.52 -4.02 -4.98
CA VAL A 15 4.47 -3.08 -3.87
C VAL A 15 5.62 -3.40 -2.92
N THR A 16 6.48 -2.42 -2.67
CA THR A 16 7.57 -2.51 -1.70
C THR A 16 7.27 -1.60 -0.53
N GLN A 17 7.26 -2.12 0.69
CA GLN A 17 7.10 -1.35 1.92
C GLN A 17 8.35 -1.43 2.77
N GLN A 18 8.81 -0.29 3.27
CA GLN A 18 9.93 -0.22 4.20
C GLN A 18 9.44 0.22 5.57
N ILE A 19 9.86 -0.52 6.60
CA ILE A 19 9.63 -0.17 8.00
C ILE A 19 10.99 0.23 8.59
N PRO A 20 11.26 1.52 8.75
CA PRO A 20 12.47 1.98 9.40
C PRO A 20 12.53 1.49 10.86
N ARG A 21 13.65 0.88 11.26
CA ARG A 21 13.92 0.50 12.65
C ARG A 21 15.32 0.94 13.04
N LEU A 22 15.58 1.00 14.35
CA LEU A 22 16.90 1.35 14.90
C LEU A 22 18.00 0.39 14.44
N SER A 23 17.68 -0.89 14.20
CA SER A 23 18.60 -1.91 13.72
C SER A 23 18.74 -1.96 12.19
N GLY A 24 18.16 -1.01 11.46
CA GLY A 24 18.06 -1.01 10.01
C GLY A 24 16.63 -1.25 9.51
N SER A 25 16.38 -0.92 8.24
CA SER A 25 15.05 -1.03 7.64
C SER A 25 14.66 -2.48 7.39
N GLN A 26 13.44 -2.85 7.79
CA GLN A 26 12.79 -4.06 7.30
C GLN A 26 12.07 -3.76 6.00
N ILE A 27 12.18 -4.65 5.01
CA ILE A 27 11.57 -4.49 3.69
C ILE A 27 10.64 -5.67 3.44
N ALA A 28 9.44 -5.38 2.97
CA ALA A 28 8.47 -6.38 2.52
C ALA A 28 8.03 -6.06 1.09
N THR A 29 7.85 -7.09 0.27
CA THR A 29 7.38 -6.96 -1.11
C THR A 29 6.16 -7.82 -1.35
N VAL A 30 5.17 -7.30 -2.05
CA VAL A 30 4.00 -8.06 -2.50
C VAL A 30 3.76 -7.78 -3.98
N GLU A 31 3.53 -8.84 -4.75
CA GLU A 31 3.21 -8.75 -6.17
C GLU A 31 1.81 -9.26 -6.42
N GLY A 32 1.11 -8.63 -7.37
CA GLY A 32 -0.25 -9.01 -7.71
C GLY A 32 -0.90 -8.02 -8.67
N THR A 33 -2.18 -8.25 -8.95
CA THR A 33 -3.02 -7.41 -9.79
C THR A 33 -3.84 -6.47 -8.92
N ILE A 34 -3.86 -5.17 -9.24
CA ILE A 34 -4.71 -4.20 -8.54
C ILE A 34 -6.17 -4.54 -8.80
N VAL A 35 -6.93 -4.79 -7.73
CA VAL A 35 -8.38 -5.03 -7.81
C VAL A 35 -9.19 -3.83 -7.32
N SER A 36 -8.67 -3.04 -6.38
CA SER A 36 -9.28 -1.79 -5.95
C SER A 36 -8.24 -0.86 -5.31
N PHE A 37 -8.53 0.45 -5.30
CA PHE A 37 -7.73 1.43 -4.57
C PHE A 37 -8.61 2.58 -4.07
N GLY A 38 -8.20 3.23 -3.00
CA GLY A 38 -8.93 4.38 -2.46
C GLY A 38 -8.43 4.82 -1.09
N GLN A 39 -9.15 5.76 -0.47
CA GLN A 39 -8.86 6.18 0.90
C GLN A 39 -9.83 5.53 1.88
N GLY A 40 -9.29 4.97 2.95
CA GLY A 40 -10.06 4.34 4.02
C GLY A 40 -9.67 4.87 5.40
N LYS A 41 -10.64 4.97 6.30
CA LYS A 41 -10.35 5.28 7.71
C LYS A 41 -9.63 4.09 8.35
N THR A 42 -8.61 4.39 9.16
CA THR A 42 -8.03 3.38 10.06
C THR A 42 -8.71 3.41 11.43
N GLY A 43 -8.99 2.22 11.97
CA GLY A 43 -9.43 2.03 13.35
C GLY A 43 -8.27 1.91 14.35
N SER A 44 -7.03 2.20 13.91
CA SER A 44 -5.85 2.12 14.76
C SER A 44 -5.93 3.13 15.90
N TRP A 45 -5.94 2.60 17.13
CA TRP A 45 -5.83 3.39 18.36
C TRP A 45 -4.53 4.19 18.44
N PHE A 46 -3.44 3.66 17.85
CA PHE A 46 -2.11 4.28 17.85
C PHE A 46 -2.02 5.49 16.91
N ALA A 47 -2.88 5.57 15.89
CA ALA A 47 -2.98 6.74 15.03
C ALA A 47 -3.71 7.86 15.80
N HIS A 48 -3.02 8.54 16.70
CA HIS A 48 -3.47 9.76 17.39
C HIS A 48 -3.64 10.91 16.38
N SER A 49 -4.55 10.79 15.43
CA SER A 49 -4.95 11.90 14.58
C SER A 49 -5.95 12.77 15.31
N LYS A 50 -5.94 14.07 14.98
CA LYS A 50 -6.98 15.00 15.40
C LYS A 50 -8.34 14.41 14.97
N ASP A 51 -9.24 14.20 15.93
CA ASP A 51 -10.57 13.59 15.76
C ASP A 51 -10.64 12.08 15.42
N HIS A 52 -9.59 11.30 15.68
CA HIS A 52 -9.58 9.82 15.51
C HIS A 52 -9.94 9.33 14.10
N LYS A 53 -9.75 10.18 13.08
CA LYS A 53 -10.00 9.86 11.67
C LYS A 53 -8.72 10.08 10.90
N LEU A 54 -7.87 9.07 10.83
CA LEU A 54 -6.76 9.06 9.88
C LEU A 54 -7.24 8.32 8.62
N TRP A 55 -7.20 9.02 7.50
CA TRP A 55 -7.44 8.44 6.19
C TRP A 55 -6.10 7.92 5.67
N LEU A 56 -6.07 6.63 5.35
CA LEU A 56 -4.94 5.99 4.72
C LEU A 56 -5.30 5.68 3.28
N GLU A 57 -4.33 5.84 2.41
CA GLU A 57 -4.41 5.28 1.09
C GLU A 57 -4.31 3.75 1.19
N ARG A 58 -5.21 3.05 0.50
CA ARG A 58 -5.31 1.61 0.48
C ARG A 58 -5.28 1.11 -0.94
N LEU A 59 -4.52 0.04 -1.12
CA LEU A 59 -4.44 -0.71 -2.36
C LEU A 59 -4.82 -2.16 -2.07
N GLU A 60 -5.82 -2.66 -2.76
CA GLU A 60 -6.16 -4.08 -2.74
C GLU A 60 -5.55 -4.75 -3.96
N ILE A 61 -4.80 -5.80 -3.72
CA ILE A 61 -4.15 -6.60 -4.77
C ILE A 61 -4.55 -8.07 -4.62
N GLU A 62 -4.83 -8.70 -5.76
CA GLU A 62 -4.98 -10.14 -5.87
C GLU A 62 -3.64 -10.75 -6.25
N LYS A 63 -3.12 -11.64 -5.40
CA LYS A 63 -1.87 -12.36 -5.62
C LYS A 63 -2.06 -13.48 -6.65
N ALA A 64 -0.96 -14.07 -7.09
CA ALA A 64 -0.97 -15.15 -8.08
C ALA A 64 -1.73 -16.42 -7.63
N ASP A 65 -1.91 -16.63 -6.32
CA ASP A 65 -2.68 -17.73 -5.75
C ASP A 65 -4.17 -17.40 -5.53
N GLY A 66 -4.61 -16.21 -5.93
CA GLY A 66 -5.98 -15.72 -5.75
C GLY A 66 -6.25 -15.10 -4.37
N GLU A 67 -5.25 -15.01 -3.48
CA GLU A 67 -5.41 -14.30 -2.21
C GLU A 67 -5.54 -12.79 -2.45
N ILE A 68 -6.60 -12.18 -1.92
CA ILE A 68 -6.76 -10.72 -1.92
C ILE A 68 -6.18 -10.16 -0.62
N VAL A 69 -5.24 -9.22 -0.76
CA VAL A 69 -4.63 -8.52 0.38
C VAL A 69 -4.82 -7.01 0.27
N THR A 70 -5.12 -6.39 1.41
CA THR A 70 -5.20 -4.93 1.54
C THR A 70 -3.90 -4.38 2.10
N LEU A 71 -3.26 -3.49 1.35
CA LEU A 71 -2.04 -2.78 1.76
C LEU A 71 -2.39 -1.33 2.11
N ASN A 72 -2.01 -0.89 3.31
CA ASN A 72 -2.05 0.55 3.64
C ASN A 72 -0.76 1.19 3.15
N LEU A 73 -0.88 2.21 2.31
CA LEU A 73 0.25 2.92 1.73
C LEU A 73 0.62 4.14 2.57
N ASP A 74 1.91 4.40 2.66
CA ASP A 74 2.52 5.53 3.35
C ASP A 74 3.74 6.05 2.57
N GLN A 75 4.44 7.04 3.14
CA GLN A 75 5.64 7.64 2.53
C GLN A 75 6.81 6.67 2.29
N TYR A 76 6.80 5.47 2.88
CA TYR A 76 7.80 4.43 2.71
C TYR A 76 7.30 3.27 1.85
N SER A 77 6.16 3.44 1.21
CA SER A 77 5.57 2.51 0.28
C SER A 77 5.87 2.96 -1.16
N ARG A 78 6.31 2.02 -1.99
CA ARG A 78 6.54 2.24 -3.41
C ARG A 78 5.76 1.20 -4.20
N VAL A 79 4.92 1.68 -5.11
CA VAL A 79 4.18 0.82 -6.05
C VAL A 79 4.85 0.96 -7.41
N GLU A 80 5.21 -0.14 -8.03
CA GLU A 80 5.90 -0.15 -9.32
C GLU A 80 5.13 -1.07 -10.28
N PRO A 81 4.78 -0.62 -11.50
CA PRO A 81 4.25 -1.52 -12.51
C PRO A 81 5.30 -2.59 -12.81
N ILE A 82 4.84 -3.82 -12.97
CA ILE A 82 5.67 -4.91 -13.50
C ILE A 82 5.07 -5.30 -14.84
N GLU A 83 5.90 -5.23 -15.88
CA GLU A 83 5.58 -5.83 -17.17
C GLU A 83 5.71 -7.35 -17.04
N ASP A 84 4.84 -8.08 -17.74
CA ASP A 84 5.06 -9.53 -17.98
C ASP A 84 6.14 -9.72 -19.05
#